data_AF-A0A5C7N9V7-F1
#
_entry.id   AF-A0A5C7N9V7-F1
#
_cell.length_a   1.000
_cell.length_b   1.000
_cell.length_c   1.000
_cell.angle_alpha   90.00
_cell.angle_beta   90.00
_cell.angle_gamma   90.00
#
_symmetry.space_group_name_H-M   'P 1'
#
loop_
_entity.id
_entity.type
_entity.pdbx_description
1 polymer ?
#
loop_
_entity_poly.entity_id
_entity_poly.type
_entity_poly.pdbx_seq_one_letter_code
_entity_poly.pdbx_strand_id
1 'polypeptide(L)'
;MKKIVLLLFLAASGTCIGQVNLNLGLRAYYPFSGNANDISGNNNNAVFNNAALTADRFGNPASAYHFNGANTYIRVPNSPSLNPGNKLSLCAWVRPTGFYAGNCHGNSVIMKGNTGATPGRYLMWYDDNAGTNGINCTGAPVNPNVQNFYGEAAFTPPPGYTPYIQTGQWYSVVITYDGTTARLYINCQLKYNGPQGSLTFGNSDDLFIGALNNVSFPYWVNGDIDEVRIYDRALTSDEVNVLGDCSLINATSISGIINTYTPVLALNPCDNKLTVEDGSTFNTGDTVLMIQMKGAVIDSTNTASFGNITDYKNAGNYEFNYVKSRAGNVIELKNQLLRQYDIPVGRVQLVRVPYYNSVTITDTLTCLPWDGVKGGVL
;
A
#
# COMPACT_ATOMS: atom_id res chain seq x y z
N MET A 1 45.82 -17.04 29.55
CA MET A 1 45.23 -17.25 28.21
C MET A 1 43.86 -16.56 28.15
N LYS A 2 43.77 -15.40 27.49
CA LYS A 2 42.49 -14.75 27.19
C LYS A 2 41.87 -15.47 25.99
N LYS A 3 40.72 -16.13 26.17
CA LYS A 3 39.94 -16.68 25.06
C LYS A 3 38.93 -15.63 24.62
N ILE A 4 39.21 -15.01 23.49
CA ILE A 4 38.27 -14.26 22.66
C ILE A 4 37.22 -15.26 22.15
N VAL A 5 35.95 -15.04 22.49
CA VAL A 5 34.84 -15.74 21.84
C VAL A 5 34.22 -14.74 20.86
N LEU A 6 34.54 -14.97 19.58
CA LEU A 6 33.95 -14.31 18.43
C LEU A 6 32.54 -14.93 18.23
N LEU A 7 31.48 -14.23 18.66
CA LEU A 7 30.12 -14.60 18.25
C LEU A 7 29.88 -14.08 16.83
N LEU A 8 29.85 -15.01 15.87
CA LEU A 8 29.28 -14.79 14.55
C LEU A 8 27.80 -14.40 14.73
N PHE A 9 27.46 -13.15 14.42
CA PHE A 9 26.08 -12.78 14.12
C PHE A 9 25.72 -13.36 12.76
N LEU A 10 25.06 -14.53 12.75
CA LEU A 10 24.18 -14.84 11.63
C LEU A 10 22.92 -14.00 11.85
N ALA A 11 22.88 -12.83 11.21
CA ALA A 11 21.67 -12.03 11.09
C ALA A 11 20.67 -12.82 10.24
N ALA A 12 19.86 -13.66 10.89
CA ALA A 12 18.59 -14.08 10.30
C ALA A 12 17.69 -12.83 10.33
N SER A 13 17.73 -12.06 9.25
CA SER A 13 16.81 -10.99 8.95
C SER A 13 15.40 -11.58 8.81
N GLY A 14 14.71 -11.78 9.92
CA GLY A 14 13.26 -11.86 9.91
C GLY A 14 12.74 -10.49 9.49
N THR A 15 12.34 -10.37 8.22
CA THR A 15 11.64 -9.18 7.75
C THR A 15 10.33 -9.08 8.52
N CYS A 16 10.27 -8.14 9.46
CA CYS A 16 9.01 -7.63 9.98
C CYS A 16 8.32 -6.93 8.79
N ILE A 17 7.40 -7.62 8.12
CA ILE A 17 6.56 -7.01 7.10
C ILE A 17 5.53 -6.17 7.86
N GLY A 18 5.76 -4.86 7.93
CA GLY A 18 4.77 -3.92 8.42
C GLY A 18 3.54 -3.97 7.52
N GLN A 19 2.36 -3.74 8.09
CA GLN A 19 1.11 -3.58 7.34
C GLN A 19 1.31 -2.64 6.14
N VAL A 20 0.87 -3.06 4.95
CA VAL A 20 0.85 -2.20 3.76
C VAL A 20 -0.04 -1.00 4.07
N ASN A 21 0.57 0.18 4.19
CA ASN A 21 -0.13 1.42 4.49
C ASN A 21 -0.06 2.33 3.27
N LEU A 22 -1.08 2.23 2.41
CA LEU A 22 -1.20 3.05 1.21
C LEU A 22 -1.50 4.53 1.48
N ASN A 23 -1.75 4.93 2.73
CA ASN A 23 -1.88 6.34 3.11
C ASN A 23 -0.53 6.95 3.47
N LEU A 24 0.49 6.13 3.78
CA LEU A 24 1.82 6.64 4.09
C LEU A 24 2.41 7.31 2.85
N GLY A 25 2.77 8.58 2.96
CA GLY A 25 3.38 9.36 1.88
C GLY A 25 2.45 9.68 0.71
N LEU A 26 1.13 9.45 0.85
CA LEU A 26 0.15 9.74 -0.19
C LEU A 26 -0.03 11.26 -0.34
N ARG A 27 0.10 11.77 -1.57
CA ARG A 27 0.02 13.19 -1.91
C ARG A 27 -1.16 13.57 -2.77
N ALA A 28 -1.63 12.64 -3.60
CA ALA A 28 -2.88 12.77 -4.33
C ALA A 28 -3.45 11.39 -4.63
N TYR A 29 -4.77 11.26 -4.58
CA TYR A 29 -5.48 10.06 -5.00
C TYR A 29 -6.80 10.43 -5.69
N TYR A 30 -6.92 10.08 -6.95
CA TYR A 30 -8.12 10.23 -7.76
C TYR A 30 -8.70 8.84 -8.08
N PRO A 31 -9.76 8.39 -7.39
CA PRO A 31 -10.41 7.11 -7.63
C PRO A 31 -11.33 7.13 -8.86
N PHE A 32 -11.54 8.32 -9.44
CA PHE A 32 -12.44 8.55 -10.58
C PHE A 32 -13.86 7.97 -10.46
N SER A 33 -14.31 7.79 -9.21
CA SER A 33 -15.67 7.36 -8.87
C SER A 33 -16.64 8.55 -8.98
N GLY A 34 -17.08 8.83 -10.21
CA GLY A 34 -18.06 9.85 -10.57
C GLY A 34 -17.54 11.29 -10.64
N ASN A 35 -16.32 11.57 -10.21
CA ASN A 35 -15.69 12.90 -10.27
C ASN A 35 -14.16 12.80 -10.28
N ALA A 36 -13.46 13.93 -10.42
CA ALA A 36 -12.00 14.02 -10.39
C ALA A 36 -11.47 14.69 -9.10
N ASN A 37 -12.10 14.40 -7.97
CA ASN A 37 -11.70 14.93 -6.67
C ASN A 37 -10.54 14.13 -6.07
N ASP A 38 -9.68 14.81 -5.32
CA ASP A 38 -8.60 14.21 -4.55
C ASP A 38 -9.12 13.75 -3.19
N ILE A 39 -9.00 12.45 -2.89
CA ILE A 39 -9.39 11.86 -1.60
C ILE A 39 -8.19 11.54 -0.70
N SER A 40 -6.98 12.00 -1.04
CA SER A 40 -5.78 11.83 -0.20
C SER A 40 -5.79 12.67 1.08
N GLY A 41 -6.71 13.66 1.18
CA GLY A 41 -6.76 14.65 2.26
C GLY A 41 -5.92 15.91 2.00
N ASN A 42 -5.25 16.02 0.85
CA ASN A 42 -4.45 17.20 0.49
C ASN A 42 -5.22 18.23 -0.37
N ASN A 43 -6.49 17.97 -0.69
CA ASN A 43 -7.37 18.87 -1.46
C ASN A 43 -6.84 19.28 -2.84
N ASN A 44 -6.09 18.39 -3.51
CA ASN A 44 -5.61 18.64 -4.87
C ASN A 44 -6.71 18.36 -5.92
N ASN A 45 -7.86 19.01 -5.78
CA ASN A 45 -9.00 18.77 -6.69
C ASN A 45 -8.73 19.34 -8.08
N ALA A 46 -9.24 18.66 -9.12
CA ALA A 46 -9.19 19.17 -10.48
C ALA A 46 -9.97 20.49 -10.62
N VAL A 47 -9.39 21.46 -11.33
CA VAL A 47 -10.04 22.75 -11.69
C VAL A 47 -10.58 22.75 -13.12
N PHE A 48 -10.14 21.78 -13.94
CA PHE A 48 -10.63 21.58 -15.28
C PHE A 48 -10.66 20.09 -15.60
N ASN A 49 -11.76 19.64 -16.19
CA ASN A 49 -11.93 18.29 -16.68
C ASN A 49 -12.94 18.30 -17.83
N ASN A 50 -12.51 17.86 -19.01
CA ASN A 50 -13.38 17.62 -20.16
C ASN A 50 -13.29 16.18 -20.67
N ALA A 51 -12.70 15.27 -19.90
CA ALA A 51 -12.76 13.84 -20.14
C ALA A 51 -14.13 13.28 -19.75
N ALA A 52 -14.55 12.19 -20.41
CA ALA A 52 -15.86 11.58 -20.17
C ALA A 52 -15.75 10.46 -19.13
N LEU A 53 -16.72 10.33 -18.23
CA LEU A 53 -16.79 9.17 -17.33
C LEU A 53 -17.06 7.88 -18.12
N THR A 54 -16.42 6.80 -17.72
CA THR A 54 -16.52 5.47 -18.35
C THR A 54 -16.47 4.37 -17.29
N ALA A 55 -16.57 3.11 -17.71
CA ALA A 55 -16.47 1.98 -16.80
C ALA A 55 -15.01 1.67 -16.42
N ASP A 56 -14.80 1.25 -15.17
CA ASP A 56 -13.49 0.79 -14.69
C ASP A 56 -13.12 -0.62 -15.20
N ARG A 57 -12.03 -1.18 -14.67
CA ARG A 57 -11.54 -2.54 -14.97
C ARG A 57 -12.46 -3.67 -14.52
N PHE A 58 -13.42 -3.39 -13.64
CA PHE A 58 -14.43 -4.34 -13.17
C PHE A 58 -15.78 -4.14 -13.86
N GLY A 59 -15.88 -3.18 -14.78
CA GLY A 59 -17.12 -2.83 -15.47
C GLY A 59 -18.06 -1.95 -14.66
N ASN A 60 -17.62 -1.39 -13.52
CA ASN A 60 -18.43 -0.47 -12.74
C ASN A 60 -18.57 0.85 -13.52
N PRO A 61 -19.79 1.33 -13.80
CA PRO A 61 -19.99 2.53 -14.59
C PRO A 61 -19.53 3.78 -13.83
N ALA A 62 -19.01 4.76 -14.57
CA ALA A 62 -18.55 6.05 -14.04
C ALA A 62 -17.48 5.93 -12.94
N SER A 63 -16.59 4.94 -13.09
CA SER A 63 -15.47 4.68 -12.17
C SER A 63 -14.10 4.85 -12.85
N ALA A 64 -14.05 5.45 -14.03
CA ALA A 64 -12.82 5.81 -14.75
C ALA A 64 -13.09 7.01 -15.66
N TYR A 65 -12.05 7.63 -16.23
CA TYR A 65 -12.18 8.65 -17.28
C TYR A 65 -11.65 8.16 -18.63
N HIS A 66 -12.43 8.41 -19.68
CA HIS A 66 -12.08 8.23 -21.08
C HIS A 66 -11.49 9.50 -21.69
N PHE A 67 -10.35 9.34 -22.36
CA PHE A 67 -9.62 10.37 -23.08
C PHE A 67 -9.62 10.05 -24.57
N ASN A 68 -9.94 11.05 -25.40
CA ASN A 68 -10.26 10.89 -26.82
C ASN A 68 -9.05 10.93 -27.78
N GLY A 69 -7.82 11.09 -27.26
CA GLY A 69 -6.62 11.21 -28.09
C GLY A 69 -6.42 12.54 -28.79
N ALA A 70 -7.20 13.58 -28.46
CA ALA A 70 -7.17 14.84 -29.20
C ALA A 70 -7.20 16.12 -28.34
N ASN A 71 -8.05 16.22 -27.33
CA ASN A 71 -8.18 17.46 -26.54
C ASN A 71 -8.79 17.28 -25.15
N THR A 72 -8.96 16.04 -24.70
CA THR A 72 -9.44 15.75 -23.34
C THR A 72 -8.27 15.64 -22.37
N TYR A 73 -8.39 16.28 -21.22
CA TYR A 73 -7.44 16.18 -20.12
C TYR A 73 -8.07 16.63 -18.81
N ILE A 74 -7.40 16.30 -17.71
CA ILE A 74 -7.71 16.81 -16.39
C ILE A 74 -6.56 17.70 -15.93
N ARG A 75 -6.86 18.89 -15.42
CA ARG A 75 -5.87 19.81 -14.84
C ARG A 75 -6.16 20.05 -13.37
N VAL A 76 -5.12 19.87 -12.57
CA VAL A 76 -5.11 20.09 -11.12
C VAL A 76 -4.11 21.21 -10.83
N PRO A 77 -4.50 22.27 -10.10
CA PRO A 77 -3.63 23.40 -9.84
C PRO A 77 -2.41 22.96 -9.02
N ASN A 78 -1.29 23.63 -9.21
CA ASN A 78 -0.10 23.41 -8.39
C ASN A 78 -0.41 23.57 -6.88
N SER A 79 0.21 22.71 -6.07
CA SER A 79 0.15 22.73 -4.61
C SER A 79 1.47 22.23 -4.02
N PRO A 80 1.91 22.73 -2.84
CA PRO A 80 3.10 22.20 -2.17
C PRO A 80 3.10 20.68 -1.97
N SER A 81 1.93 20.05 -1.74
CA SER A 81 1.84 18.59 -1.58
C SER A 81 2.17 17.82 -2.86
N LEU A 82 1.99 18.44 -4.04
CA LEU A 82 2.33 17.88 -5.35
C LEU A 82 3.79 18.11 -5.75
N ASN A 83 4.61 18.64 -4.84
CA ASN A 83 6.03 18.92 -5.06
C ASN A 83 6.90 18.06 -4.14
N PRO A 84 6.93 16.73 -4.34
CA PRO A 84 7.77 15.86 -3.54
C PRO A 84 9.25 16.21 -3.75
N GLY A 85 10.08 15.85 -2.76
CA GLY A 85 11.50 16.21 -2.75
C GLY A 85 12.30 15.45 -3.81
N ASN A 86 12.98 14.39 -3.38
CA ASN A 86 13.87 13.57 -4.22
C ASN A 86 13.44 12.10 -4.30
N LYS A 87 12.20 11.80 -3.93
CA LYS A 87 11.59 10.47 -4.01
C LYS A 87 10.18 10.62 -4.55
N LEU A 88 9.71 9.61 -5.27
CA LEU A 88 8.40 9.67 -5.92
C LEU A 88 7.88 8.25 -6.16
N SER A 89 6.57 8.07 -6.10
CA SER A 89 5.91 7.03 -6.87
C SER A 89 4.69 7.58 -7.61
N LEU A 90 4.49 7.09 -8.82
CA LEU A 90 3.31 7.37 -9.65
C LEU A 90 2.59 6.05 -9.90
N CYS A 91 1.28 6.04 -9.75
CA CYS A 91 0.45 4.86 -9.99
C CYS A 91 -0.76 5.26 -10.82
N ALA A 92 -1.12 4.43 -11.79
CA ALA A 92 -2.39 4.53 -12.51
C ALA A 92 -2.77 3.16 -13.06
N TRP A 93 -4.06 2.93 -13.20
CA TRP A 93 -4.59 1.95 -14.13
C TRP A 93 -4.83 2.63 -15.47
N VAL A 94 -4.36 2.03 -16.57
CA VAL A 94 -4.41 2.62 -17.91
C VAL A 94 -4.90 1.58 -18.91
N ARG A 95 -5.90 1.92 -19.73
CA ARG A 95 -6.37 1.13 -20.86
C ARG A 95 -6.23 1.92 -22.16
N PRO A 96 -5.08 1.83 -22.86
CA PRO A 96 -4.91 2.46 -24.17
C PRO A 96 -5.91 1.88 -25.18
N THR A 97 -6.62 2.73 -25.92
CA THR A 97 -7.47 2.35 -27.06
C THR A 97 -6.90 2.82 -28.39
N GLY A 98 -5.90 3.69 -28.34
CA GLY A 98 -5.10 4.11 -29.48
C GLY A 98 -3.81 4.79 -29.03
N PHE A 99 -3.05 5.28 -30.01
CA PHE A 99 -1.75 5.92 -29.78
C PHE A 99 -1.71 7.27 -30.51
N TYR A 100 -1.25 8.31 -29.82
CA TYR A 100 -1.06 9.62 -30.40
C TYR A 100 -0.03 9.59 -31.54
N ALA A 101 -0.44 10.07 -32.71
CA ALA A 101 0.32 10.03 -33.96
C ALA A 101 0.73 11.44 -34.46
N GLY A 102 0.94 12.39 -33.53
CA GLY A 102 1.48 13.70 -33.89
C GLY A 102 2.97 13.65 -34.26
N ASN A 103 3.58 14.80 -34.54
CA ASN A 103 4.98 14.90 -35.02
C ASN A 103 6.02 14.16 -34.16
N CYS A 104 5.75 14.01 -32.87
CA CYS A 104 6.44 13.03 -32.05
C CYS A 104 5.40 12.17 -31.34
N HIS A 105 5.55 10.84 -31.43
CA HIS A 105 4.62 9.91 -30.80
C HIS A 105 4.89 9.81 -29.30
N GLY A 106 3.84 9.96 -28.52
CA GLY A 106 3.88 9.85 -27.07
C GLY A 106 2.52 10.13 -26.47
N ASN A 107 2.22 9.51 -25.34
CA ASN A 107 0.94 9.61 -24.66
C ASN A 107 1.19 9.83 -23.17
N SER A 108 0.88 11.02 -22.67
CA SER A 108 1.19 11.45 -21.30
C SER A 108 0.04 11.11 -20.36
N VAL A 109 0.24 10.11 -19.49
CA VAL A 109 -0.75 9.65 -18.52
C VAL A 109 -0.82 10.61 -17.33
N ILE A 110 0.33 10.91 -16.71
CA ILE A 110 0.47 11.83 -15.58
C ILE A 110 1.68 12.71 -15.85
N MET A 111 1.53 14.03 -15.79
CA MET A 111 2.64 14.97 -15.95
C MET A 111 2.51 16.16 -15.01
N LYS A 112 3.60 16.54 -14.34
CA LYS A 112 3.75 17.85 -13.70
C LYS A 112 5.15 18.38 -13.93
N GLY A 113 5.24 19.63 -14.38
CA GLY A 113 6.49 20.30 -14.73
C GLY A 113 6.55 20.68 -16.21
N ASN A 114 7.60 21.42 -16.58
CA ASN A 114 7.88 21.79 -17.97
C ASN A 114 8.55 20.65 -18.75
N THR A 115 8.24 20.52 -20.03
CA THR A 115 8.82 19.56 -20.99
C THR A 115 10.34 19.57 -21.12
N GLY A 116 11.06 20.58 -20.61
CA GLY A 116 12.53 20.62 -20.59
C GLY A 116 13.18 20.60 -19.19
N ALA A 117 12.40 20.51 -18.11
CA ALA A 117 12.89 20.62 -16.74
C ALA A 117 13.22 19.24 -16.14
N THR A 118 14.38 18.68 -16.50
CA THR A 118 14.93 17.48 -15.88
C THR A 118 16.29 17.83 -15.25
N PRO A 119 16.42 17.89 -13.91
CA PRO A 119 15.42 17.58 -12.88
C PRO A 119 14.36 18.69 -12.73
N GLY A 120 13.24 18.40 -12.06
CA GLY A 120 12.19 19.37 -11.75
C GLY A 120 10.77 18.97 -12.18
N ARG A 121 10.61 17.93 -13.00
CA ARG A 121 9.30 17.41 -13.43
C ARG A 121 9.10 15.96 -12.99
N TYR A 122 7.89 15.45 -13.10
CA TYR A 122 7.60 14.01 -13.08
C TYR A 122 6.57 13.64 -14.14
N LEU A 123 6.76 12.47 -14.74
CA LEU A 123 6.03 12.00 -15.91
C LEU A 123 5.79 10.49 -15.82
N MET A 124 4.59 10.07 -16.22
CA MET A 124 4.23 8.71 -16.62
C MET A 124 3.65 8.80 -18.03
N TRP A 125 4.18 8.02 -18.96
CA TRP A 125 3.79 8.09 -20.37
C TRP A 125 4.03 6.76 -21.09
N TYR A 126 3.54 6.64 -22.32
CA TYR A 126 3.85 5.50 -23.19
C TYR A 126 4.07 5.94 -24.64
N ASP A 127 5.02 5.26 -25.29
CA ASP A 127 5.40 5.48 -26.69
C ASP A 127 6.01 4.21 -27.32
N ASP A 128 6.40 4.31 -28.60
CA ASP A 128 7.12 3.29 -29.37
C ASP A 128 8.63 3.57 -29.51
N ASN A 129 9.19 4.48 -28.72
CA ASN A 129 10.55 4.99 -28.92
C ASN A 129 11.62 3.89 -28.79
N ALA A 130 11.51 3.02 -27.77
CA ALA A 130 12.46 1.92 -27.59
C ALA A 130 12.34 0.86 -28.71
N GLY A 131 11.13 0.63 -29.21
CA GLY A 131 10.88 -0.30 -30.31
C GLY A 131 11.28 0.23 -31.69
N THR A 132 11.33 1.56 -31.85
CA THR A 132 11.72 2.24 -33.10
C THR A 132 13.18 2.70 -33.10
N ASN A 133 13.94 2.50 -32.01
CA ASN A 133 15.32 2.96 -31.85
C ASN A 133 15.49 4.49 -31.95
N GLY A 134 14.63 5.27 -31.31
CA GLY A 134 14.89 6.73 -31.19
C GLY A 134 14.28 7.60 -32.29
N ILE A 135 13.54 7.04 -33.24
CA ILE A 135 13.08 7.76 -34.45
C ILE A 135 11.60 8.17 -34.40
N ASN A 136 10.94 8.05 -33.24
CA ASN A 136 9.53 8.39 -33.04
C ASN A 136 9.22 9.90 -33.22
N CYS A 137 10.23 10.78 -33.19
CA CYS A 137 10.09 12.20 -33.51
C CYS A 137 10.63 12.59 -34.91
N THR A 138 11.12 11.64 -35.73
CA THR A 138 11.79 11.94 -37.02
C THR A 138 10.99 11.46 -38.24
N GLY A 139 9.68 11.26 -38.08
CA GLY A 139 8.75 10.98 -39.18
C GLY A 139 8.49 9.50 -39.46
N ALA A 140 8.99 8.59 -38.63
CA ALA A 140 8.49 7.22 -38.63
C ALA A 140 6.97 7.22 -38.32
N PRO A 141 6.17 6.30 -38.88
CA PRO A 141 4.77 6.14 -38.47
C PRO A 141 4.69 5.47 -37.09
N VAL A 142 3.63 5.77 -36.33
CA VAL A 142 3.40 5.13 -35.02
C VAL A 142 3.33 3.62 -35.18
N ASN A 143 4.12 2.89 -34.41
CA ASN A 143 4.10 1.43 -34.41
C ASN A 143 3.32 0.93 -33.19
N PRO A 144 2.07 0.46 -33.38
CA PRO A 144 1.24 0.00 -32.26
C PRO A 144 1.74 -1.30 -31.64
N ASN A 145 2.65 -2.03 -32.29
CA ASN A 145 3.08 -3.36 -31.86
C ASN A 145 4.28 -3.35 -30.90
N VAL A 146 4.90 -2.19 -30.66
CA VAL A 146 6.13 -2.05 -29.85
C VAL A 146 6.04 -0.94 -28.81
N GLN A 147 4.83 -0.75 -28.27
CA GLN A 147 4.51 0.29 -27.30
C GLN A 147 4.90 -0.17 -25.88
N ASN A 148 5.55 0.72 -25.12
CA ASN A 148 5.92 0.48 -23.72
C ASN A 148 5.54 1.68 -22.86
N PHE A 149 5.32 1.44 -21.56
CA PHE A 149 5.19 2.49 -20.55
C PHE A 149 6.56 2.93 -20.06
N TYR A 150 6.65 4.19 -19.67
CA TYR A 150 7.86 4.86 -19.23
C TYR A 150 7.55 5.85 -18.10
N GLY A 151 8.60 6.22 -17.37
CA GLY A 151 8.54 7.28 -16.37
C GLY A 151 9.65 8.32 -16.54
N GLU A 152 9.58 9.40 -15.77
CA GLU A 152 10.64 10.38 -15.58
C GLU A 152 11.81 9.78 -14.79
N ALA A 153 12.47 8.75 -15.34
CA ALA A 153 13.67 8.06 -14.84
C ALA A 153 13.82 6.65 -15.41
N ALA A 154 12.72 6.01 -15.84
CA ALA A 154 12.74 4.62 -16.26
C ALA A 154 12.99 4.53 -17.76
N PHE A 155 14.25 4.70 -18.16
CA PHE A 155 14.70 4.36 -19.51
C PHE A 155 14.66 2.85 -19.66
N THR A 156 13.75 2.33 -20.47
CA THR A 156 13.91 1.00 -21.03
C THR A 156 14.78 1.13 -22.28
N PRO A 157 16.09 0.78 -22.25
CA PRO A 157 16.90 0.86 -23.45
C PRO A 157 16.32 -0.07 -24.52
N PRO A 158 16.53 0.23 -25.82
CA PRO A 158 16.12 -0.66 -26.90
C PRO A 158 16.58 -2.10 -26.63
N PRO A 159 15.72 -3.12 -26.83
CA PRO A 159 14.45 -3.05 -27.55
C PRO A 159 13.20 -2.71 -26.69
N GLY A 160 13.36 -2.28 -25.44
CA GLY A 160 12.24 -2.12 -24.51
C GLY A 160 11.96 -3.40 -23.70
N TYR A 161 10.73 -3.57 -23.20
CA TYR A 161 10.29 -4.77 -22.48
C TYR A 161 9.11 -5.46 -23.16
N THR A 162 9.01 -6.78 -22.95
CA THR A 162 7.85 -7.58 -23.39
C THR A 162 7.05 -8.13 -22.19
N PRO A 163 5.74 -8.42 -22.37
CA PRO A 163 4.92 -8.12 -23.56
C PRO A 163 4.72 -6.61 -23.75
N TYR A 164 4.57 -6.18 -25.01
CA TYR A 164 4.23 -4.80 -25.38
C TYR A 164 2.77 -4.48 -25.02
N ILE A 165 2.43 -3.19 -24.98
CA ILE A 165 1.06 -2.73 -24.77
C ILE A 165 0.16 -3.24 -25.90
N GLN A 166 -0.99 -3.79 -25.52
CA GLN A 166 -2.08 -4.16 -26.41
C GLN A 166 -3.27 -3.25 -26.12
N THR A 167 -3.92 -2.76 -27.18
CA THR A 167 -5.08 -1.88 -27.03
C THR A 167 -6.27 -2.62 -26.42
N GLY A 168 -7.07 -1.91 -25.63
CA GLY A 168 -8.29 -2.43 -25.01
C GLY A 168 -8.07 -3.26 -23.74
N GLN A 169 -6.82 -3.39 -23.27
CA GLN A 169 -6.49 -4.09 -22.02
C GLN A 169 -6.12 -3.10 -20.92
N TRP A 170 -6.56 -3.37 -19.69
CA TRP A 170 -6.17 -2.60 -18.52
C TRP A 170 -4.77 -3.01 -18.04
N TYR A 171 -3.93 -2.02 -17.77
CA TYR A 171 -2.60 -2.20 -17.20
C TYR A 171 -2.49 -1.45 -15.88
N SER A 172 -2.02 -2.13 -14.83
CA SER A 172 -1.53 -1.44 -13.63
C SER A 172 -0.11 -0.98 -13.90
N VAL A 173 0.13 0.33 -13.83
CA VAL A 173 1.42 0.97 -14.08
C VAL A 173 1.89 1.64 -12.81
N VAL A 174 3.04 1.20 -12.28
CA VAL A 174 3.66 1.82 -11.11
C VAL A 174 5.11 2.16 -11.40
N ILE A 175 5.47 3.41 -11.17
CA ILE A 175 6.85 3.92 -11.25
C ILE A 175 7.27 4.29 -9.84
N THR A 176 8.46 3.87 -9.41
CA THR A 176 9.03 4.27 -8.12
C THR A 176 10.45 4.81 -8.30
N TYR A 177 10.80 5.82 -7.51
CA TYR A 177 12.16 6.33 -7.40
C TYR A 177 12.49 6.62 -5.94
N ASP A 178 13.55 5.98 -5.43
CA ASP A 178 13.94 6.04 -4.02
C ASP A 178 15.04 7.08 -3.72
N GLY A 179 15.36 7.93 -4.69
CA GLY A 179 16.48 8.89 -4.63
C GLY A 179 17.76 8.37 -5.27
N THR A 180 17.81 7.08 -5.61
CA THR A 180 18.98 6.45 -6.26
C THR A 180 18.60 5.49 -7.38
N THR A 181 17.52 4.73 -7.22
CA THR A 181 17.10 3.68 -8.14
C THR A 181 15.69 3.96 -8.61
N ALA A 182 15.50 3.88 -9.93
CA ALA A 182 14.20 3.96 -10.56
C ALA A 182 13.71 2.55 -10.92
N ARG A 183 12.41 2.33 -10.74
CA ARG A 183 11.75 1.07 -11.05
C ARG A 183 10.46 1.31 -11.81
N LEU A 184 10.16 0.40 -12.74
CA LEU A 184 8.90 0.34 -13.48
C LEU A 184 8.28 -1.02 -13.26
N TYR A 185 7.01 -1.03 -12.86
CA TYR A 185 6.20 -2.22 -12.70
C TYR A 185 4.99 -2.15 -13.61
N ILE A 186 4.73 -3.23 -14.33
CA ILE A 186 3.55 -3.40 -15.19
C ILE A 186 2.84 -4.67 -14.78
N ASN A 187 1.57 -4.55 -14.41
CA ASN A 187 0.79 -5.65 -13.83
C ASN A 187 1.56 -6.33 -12.69
N CYS A 188 2.10 -5.49 -11.81
CA CYS A 188 2.94 -5.83 -10.65
C CYS A 188 4.29 -6.50 -10.96
N GLN A 189 4.61 -6.77 -12.22
CA GLN A 189 5.88 -7.35 -12.61
C GLN A 189 6.92 -6.26 -12.82
N LEU A 190 8.09 -6.39 -12.19
CA LEU A 190 9.21 -5.49 -12.38
C LEU A 190 9.74 -5.59 -13.82
N LYS A 191 9.60 -4.51 -14.59
CA LYS A 191 10.08 -4.40 -15.98
C LYS A 191 11.40 -3.63 -16.10
N TYR A 192 11.66 -2.74 -15.16
CA TYR A 192 12.92 -1.98 -15.10
C TYR A 192 13.36 -1.78 -13.66
N ASN A 193 14.67 -1.90 -13.42
CA ASN A 193 15.32 -1.57 -12.16
C ASN A 193 16.73 -1.11 -12.46
N GLY A 194 16.99 0.19 -12.33
CA GLY A 194 18.27 0.77 -12.69
C GLY A 194 18.63 2.00 -11.86
N PRO A 195 19.94 2.28 -11.72
CA PRO A 195 20.40 3.49 -11.08
C PRO A 195 19.94 4.70 -11.90
N GLN A 196 19.60 5.78 -11.23
CA GLN A 196 19.21 7.03 -11.85
C GLN A 196 19.91 8.19 -11.12
N GLY A 197 20.39 9.17 -11.89
CA GLY A 197 20.99 10.40 -11.34
C GLY A 197 20.03 11.12 -10.39
N SER A 198 20.54 12.04 -9.58
CA SER A 198 19.73 12.75 -8.60
C SER A 198 18.57 13.51 -9.25
N LEU A 199 17.35 13.09 -8.96
CA LEU A 199 16.13 13.78 -9.40
C LEU A 199 15.52 14.58 -8.26
N THR A 200 14.87 15.68 -8.64
CA THR A 200 14.00 16.48 -7.77
C THR A 200 12.66 16.71 -8.48
N PHE A 201 11.58 16.80 -7.71
CA PHE A 201 10.21 16.82 -8.22
C PHE A 201 9.42 18.07 -7.81
N GLY A 202 10.12 19.14 -7.43
CA GLY A 202 9.51 20.43 -7.08
C GLY A 202 9.45 21.37 -8.29
N ASN A 203 8.26 21.86 -8.61
CA ASN A 203 8.03 22.89 -9.63
C ASN A 203 6.74 23.70 -9.34
N SER A 204 6.52 24.75 -10.13
CA SER A 204 5.34 25.60 -10.01
C SER A 204 4.23 25.29 -11.02
N ASP A 205 4.39 24.26 -11.85
CA ASP A 205 3.46 23.96 -12.95
C ASP A 205 2.23 23.19 -12.45
N ASP A 206 1.12 23.26 -13.16
CA ASP A 206 -0.05 22.43 -12.83
C ASP A 206 0.21 20.94 -13.12
N LEU A 207 -0.53 20.08 -12.43
CA LEU A 207 -0.57 18.64 -12.71
C LEU A 207 -1.60 18.38 -13.82
N PHE A 208 -1.20 17.61 -14.82
CA PHE A 208 -2.04 17.16 -15.93
C PHE A 208 -2.19 15.64 -15.91
N ILE A 209 -3.40 15.17 -16.17
CA ILE A 209 -3.71 13.76 -16.41
C ILE A 209 -4.29 13.66 -17.83
N GLY A 210 -3.73 12.76 -18.64
CA GLY A 210 -4.14 12.51 -20.03
C GLY A 210 -3.54 13.45 -21.08
N ALA A 211 -2.63 14.35 -20.69
CA ALA A 211 -1.92 15.25 -21.60
C ALA A 211 -0.56 15.69 -21.04
N LEU A 212 0.28 16.20 -21.93
CA LEU A 212 1.49 16.93 -21.61
C LEU A 212 1.17 18.43 -21.57
N ASN A 213 1.78 19.17 -20.65
CA ASN A 213 1.65 20.64 -20.59
C ASN A 213 2.48 21.33 -21.69
N ASN A 214 2.15 21.05 -22.96
CA ASN A 214 2.83 21.60 -24.13
C ASN A 214 1.87 21.61 -25.33
N VAL A 215 1.63 22.79 -25.90
CA VAL A 215 0.68 22.94 -27.02
C VAL A 215 1.21 22.30 -28.31
N SER A 216 2.53 22.30 -28.53
CA SER A 216 3.15 21.74 -29.73
C SER A 216 3.27 20.22 -29.68
N PHE A 217 3.43 19.67 -28.47
CA PHE A 217 3.61 18.24 -28.22
C PHE A 217 2.68 17.78 -27.09
N PRO A 218 1.36 17.80 -27.31
CA PRO A 218 0.39 17.63 -26.24
C PRO A 218 0.26 16.19 -25.75
N TYR A 219 0.71 15.21 -26.55
CA TYR A 219 0.77 13.79 -26.19
C TYR A 219 -0.52 13.28 -25.55
N TRP A 220 -1.65 13.55 -26.22
CA TRP A 220 -2.98 13.20 -25.74
C TRP A 220 -3.12 11.69 -25.55
N VAL A 221 -3.64 11.27 -24.41
CA VAL A 221 -4.02 9.87 -24.22
C VAL A 221 -5.27 9.56 -25.04
N ASN A 222 -5.24 8.44 -25.76
CA ASN A 222 -6.41 7.81 -26.37
C ASN A 222 -6.68 6.50 -25.62
N GLY A 223 -7.62 6.52 -24.68
CA GLY A 223 -7.87 5.41 -23.78
C GLY A 223 -8.45 5.86 -22.44
N ASP A 224 -8.49 4.94 -21.50
CA ASP A 224 -9.10 5.15 -20.19
C ASP A 224 -8.04 5.15 -19.08
N ILE A 225 -8.22 5.99 -18.08
CA ILE A 225 -7.35 6.08 -16.90
C ILE A 225 -8.21 5.96 -15.65
N ASP A 226 -7.69 5.24 -14.66
CA ASP A 226 -8.31 5.00 -13.36
C ASP A 226 -7.28 5.00 -12.22
N GLU A 227 -7.73 5.19 -10.98
CA GLU A 227 -6.99 4.90 -9.75
C GLU A 227 -5.63 5.63 -9.63
N VAL A 228 -5.59 6.88 -10.08
CA VAL A 228 -4.36 7.70 -10.14
C VAL A 228 -3.88 8.06 -8.74
N ARG A 229 -2.63 7.73 -8.41
CA ARG A 229 -2.00 8.08 -7.12
C ARG A 229 -0.60 8.66 -7.30
N ILE A 230 -0.26 9.57 -6.40
CA ILE A 230 1.06 10.20 -6.31
C ILE A 230 1.57 10.07 -4.87
N TYR A 231 2.79 9.59 -4.71
CA TYR A 231 3.47 9.41 -3.42
C TYR A 231 4.78 10.18 -3.37
N ASP A 232 5.16 10.70 -2.20
CA ASP A 232 6.45 11.36 -1.97
C ASP A 232 7.58 10.41 -1.53
N ARG A 233 7.37 9.11 -1.75
CA ARG A 233 8.30 8.04 -1.42
C ARG A 233 8.25 6.97 -2.50
N ALA A 234 9.27 6.12 -2.53
CA ALA A 234 9.21 4.87 -3.27
C ALA A 234 8.26 3.88 -2.57
N LEU A 235 7.34 3.29 -3.34
CA LEU A 235 6.51 2.17 -2.89
C LEU A 235 7.32 0.87 -2.86
N THR A 236 6.95 -0.02 -1.95
CA THR A 236 7.47 -1.39 -1.85
C THR A 236 6.80 -2.32 -2.87
N SER A 237 7.38 -3.49 -3.13
CA SER A 237 6.74 -4.50 -3.99
C SER A 237 5.37 -4.95 -3.47
N ASP A 238 5.19 -5.01 -2.15
CA ASP A 238 3.91 -5.40 -1.55
C ASP A 238 2.84 -4.34 -1.78
N GLU A 239 3.20 -3.06 -1.68
CA GLU A 239 2.32 -1.94 -2.04
C GLU A 239 1.96 -1.95 -3.52
N VAL A 240 2.94 -2.23 -4.40
CA VAL A 240 2.69 -2.41 -5.84
C VAL A 240 1.71 -3.55 -6.10
N ASN A 241 1.87 -4.68 -5.42
CA ASN A 241 0.99 -5.84 -5.58
C ASN A 241 -0.46 -5.53 -5.16
N VAL A 242 -0.65 -4.76 -4.07
CA VAL A 242 -1.98 -4.31 -3.65
C VAL A 242 -2.59 -3.35 -4.65
N LEU A 243 -1.85 -2.33 -5.12
CA LEU A 243 -2.37 -1.34 -6.07
C LEU A 243 -2.68 -1.91 -7.46
N GLY A 244 -1.94 -2.94 -7.88
CA GLY A 244 -2.17 -3.62 -9.15
C GLY A 244 -3.09 -4.84 -9.06
N ASP A 245 -3.80 -5.02 -7.95
CA ASP A 245 -4.72 -6.14 -7.70
C ASP A 245 -4.08 -7.54 -7.88
N CYS A 246 -2.75 -7.64 -7.86
CA CYS A 246 -2.02 -8.90 -8.00
C CYS A 246 -1.97 -9.70 -6.69
N SER A 247 -2.25 -9.04 -5.56
CA SER A 247 -2.45 -9.69 -4.26
C SER A 247 -3.68 -10.63 -4.23
N LEU A 248 -4.57 -10.54 -5.22
CA LEU A 248 -5.76 -11.39 -5.34
C LEU A 248 -5.44 -12.84 -5.77
N ILE A 249 -4.21 -13.14 -6.19
CA ILE A 249 -3.82 -14.48 -6.65
C ILE A 249 -3.38 -15.39 -5.48
N ASN A 250 -3.15 -14.83 -4.28
CA ASN A 250 -2.76 -15.59 -3.07
C ASN A 250 -3.59 -15.17 -1.83
N ALA A 251 -4.87 -14.84 -2.00
CA ALA A 251 -5.74 -14.57 -0.85
C ALA A 251 -5.80 -15.79 0.06
N THR A 252 -5.47 -15.63 1.34
CA THR A 252 -5.57 -16.73 2.31
C THR A 252 -7.05 -16.96 2.60
N SER A 253 -7.55 -18.16 2.30
CA SER A 253 -8.90 -18.54 2.67
C SER A 253 -8.97 -18.80 4.18
N ILE A 254 -9.87 -18.11 4.89
CA ILE A 254 -10.08 -18.29 6.32
C ILE A 254 -11.54 -18.59 6.65
N SER A 255 -11.73 -19.35 7.72
CA SER A 255 -13.02 -19.67 8.33
C SER A 255 -12.80 -20.13 9.78
N GLY A 256 -13.84 -20.08 10.60
CA GLY A 256 -13.81 -20.56 11.99
C GLY A 256 -12.91 -19.72 12.91
N ILE A 257 -12.16 -20.39 13.78
CA ILE A 257 -11.31 -19.75 14.79
C ILE A 257 -9.93 -19.46 14.19
N ILE A 258 -9.62 -18.17 14.01
CA ILE A 258 -8.34 -17.72 13.45
C ILE A 258 -7.34 -17.28 14.53
N ASN A 259 -7.82 -16.81 15.68
CA ASN A 259 -6.97 -16.41 16.78
C ASN A 259 -6.46 -17.62 17.56
N THR A 260 -5.34 -17.45 18.26
CA THR A 260 -4.86 -18.43 19.25
C THR A 260 -4.85 -17.83 20.64
N TYR A 261 -5.24 -18.58 21.65
CA TYR A 261 -5.51 -18.08 23.00
C TYR A 261 -4.66 -18.85 24.01
N THR A 262 -4.01 -18.13 24.91
CA THR A 262 -3.25 -18.72 26.01
C THR A 262 -3.47 -17.92 27.29
N PRO A 263 -3.76 -18.56 28.44
CA PRO A 263 -3.82 -17.87 29.73
C PRO A 263 -2.46 -17.26 30.08
N VAL A 264 -2.50 -16.05 30.65
CA VAL A 264 -1.33 -15.40 31.23
C VAL A 264 -1.24 -15.79 32.70
N LEU A 265 -0.10 -16.38 33.08
CA LEU A 265 0.15 -16.92 34.42
C LEU A 265 0.96 -15.97 35.30
N ALA A 266 1.84 -15.15 34.70
CA ALA A 266 2.61 -14.13 35.41
C ALA A 266 3.07 -13.00 34.46
N LEU A 267 3.34 -11.82 35.02
CA LEU A 267 4.00 -10.68 34.37
C LEU A 267 5.23 -10.28 35.19
N ASN A 268 6.39 -10.24 34.55
CA ASN A 268 7.61 -9.62 35.06
C ASN A 268 7.77 -8.24 34.40
N PRO A 269 7.45 -7.14 35.10
CA PRO A 269 7.47 -5.80 34.52
C PRO A 269 8.90 -5.28 34.25
N CYS A 270 9.90 -5.71 35.02
CA CYS A 270 11.29 -5.28 34.85
C CYS A 270 11.86 -5.72 33.50
N ASP A 271 11.49 -6.93 33.06
CA ASP A 271 11.95 -7.51 31.80
C ASP A 271 10.90 -7.44 30.68
N ASN A 272 9.72 -6.88 30.95
CA ASN A 272 8.56 -6.87 30.05
C ASN A 272 8.18 -8.27 29.52
N LYS A 273 8.19 -9.26 30.40
CA LYS A 273 7.97 -10.68 30.06
C LYS A 273 6.70 -11.24 30.68
N LEU A 274 5.93 -11.94 29.88
CA LEU A 274 4.79 -12.75 30.30
C LEU A 274 5.20 -14.21 30.41
N THR A 275 4.75 -14.89 31.45
CA THR A 275 4.70 -16.35 31.48
C THR A 275 3.29 -16.77 31.08
N VAL A 276 3.16 -17.58 30.04
CA VAL A 276 1.87 -18.10 29.54
C VAL A 276 1.76 -19.61 29.75
N GLU A 277 0.56 -20.16 29.67
CA GLU A 277 0.34 -21.61 29.80
C GLU A 277 0.97 -22.39 28.64
N ASP A 278 0.73 -21.93 27.42
CA ASP A 278 1.31 -22.47 26.18
C ASP A 278 1.71 -21.33 25.24
N GLY A 279 3.01 -21.19 24.99
CA GLY A 279 3.58 -20.21 24.07
C GLY A 279 3.99 -20.78 22.71
N SER A 280 3.66 -22.04 22.41
CA SER A 280 4.17 -22.77 21.23
C SER A 280 3.79 -22.16 19.89
N THR A 281 2.64 -21.50 19.82
CA THR A 281 2.09 -20.88 18.60
C THR A 281 2.46 -19.41 18.44
N PHE A 282 3.15 -18.83 19.42
CA PHE A 282 3.57 -17.43 19.42
C PHE A 282 4.99 -17.30 18.90
N ASN A 283 5.16 -16.43 17.92
CA ASN A 283 6.41 -16.18 17.23
C ASN A 283 6.80 -14.70 17.34
N THR A 284 8.11 -14.43 17.26
CA THR A 284 8.62 -13.06 17.18
C THR A 284 7.95 -12.30 16.03
N GLY A 285 7.42 -11.12 16.33
CA GLY A 285 6.71 -10.26 15.38
C GLY A 285 5.19 -10.40 15.40
N ASP A 286 4.63 -11.43 16.05
CA ASP A 286 3.18 -11.61 16.14
C ASP A 286 2.49 -10.43 16.84
N THR A 287 1.36 -10.00 16.30
CA THR A 287 0.43 -9.10 16.98
C THR A 287 -0.34 -9.89 18.03
N VAL A 288 -0.39 -9.34 19.24
CA VAL A 288 -1.08 -9.96 20.37
C VAL A 288 -1.99 -8.94 21.06
N LEU A 289 -3.14 -9.42 21.52
CA LEU A 289 -4.04 -8.71 22.40
C LEU A 289 -3.94 -9.32 23.80
N MET A 290 -3.57 -8.52 24.79
CA MET A 290 -3.67 -8.88 26.19
C MET A 290 -4.99 -8.35 26.74
N ILE A 291 -5.78 -9.19 27.41
CA ILE A 291 -7.11 -8.81 27.91
C ILE A 291 -7.47 -9.54 29.19
N GLN A 292 -8.07 -8.81 30.15
CA GLN A 292 -8.59 -9.36 31.40
C GLN A 292 -10.09 -9.67 31.28
N MET A 293 -10.45 -10.95 31.42
CA MET A 293 -11.82 -11.43 31.17
C MET A 293 -12.71 -11.49 32.42
N LYS A 294 -12.12 -11.49 33.63
CA LYS A 294 -12.82 -11.54 34.92
C LYS A 294 -12.22 -10.57 35.93
N GLY A 295 -12.88 -10.38 37.07
CA GLY A 295 -12.36 -9.59 38.19
C GLY A 295 -13.37 -8.60 38.76
N ALA A 296 -14.43 -8.28 38.00
CA ALA A 296 -15.52 -7.46 38.50
C ALA A 296 -16.19 -8.13 39.71
N VAL A 297 -16.53 -7.31 40.69
CA VAL A 297 -17.26 -7.70 41.89
C VAL A 297 -18.74 -7.39 41.66
N ILE A 298 -19.59 -8.36 41.98
CA ILE A 298 -21.04 -8.20 41.96
C ILE A 298 -21.58 -8.25 43.37
N ASP A 299 -22.67 -7.53 43.62
CA ASP A 299 -23.46 -7.71 44.83
C ASP A 299 -24.14 -9.09 44.78
N SER A 300 -23.74 -9.97 45.70
CA SER A 300 -24.27 -11.33 45.83
C SER A 300 -25.28 -11.46 46.98
N THR A 301 -25.65 -10.35 47.64
CA THR A 301 -26.63 -10.34 48.71
C THR A 301 -28.04 -10.51 48.14
N ASN A 302 -28.94 -11.18 48.88
CA ASN A 302 -30.34 -11.33 48.49
C ASN A 302 -31.12 -10.04 48.75
N THR A 303 -30.77 -8.98 48.04
CA THR A 303 -31.39 -7.65 48.10
C THR A 303 -31.78 -7.21 46.69
N ALA A 304 -32.46 -6.06 46.56
CA ALA A 304 -32.77 -5.47 45.25
C ALA A 304 -31.52 -5.14 44.41
N SER A 305 -30.34 -5.13 45.03
CA SER A 305 -29.06 -4.88 44.37
C SER A 305 -28.38 -6.14 43.83
N PHE A 306 -28.94 -7.34 44.03
CA PHE A 306 -28.34 -8.59 43.56
C PHE A 306 -27.99 -8.52 42.07
N GLY A 307 -26.73 -8.82 41.74
CA GLY A 307 -26.21 -8.77 40.37
C GLY A 307 -25.65 -7.42 39.94
N ASN A 308 -25.81 -6.35 40.73
CA ASN A 308 -25.17 -5.06 40.44
C ASN A 308 -23.65 -5.19 40.52
N ILE A 309 -22.95 -4.64 39.53
CA ILE A 309 -21.49 -4.53 39.57
C ILE A 309 -21.13 -3.43 40.56
N THR A 310 -20.36 -3.77 41.59
CA THR A 310 -19.93 -2.84 42.64
C THR A 310 -18.52 -2.31 42.42
N ASP A 311 -17.69 -3.06 41.70
CA ASP A 311 -16.34 -2.66 41.31
C ASP A 311 -15.91 -3.44 40.07
N TYR A 312 -15.50 -2.76 39.00
CA TYR A 312 -14.98 -3.43 37.80
C TYR A 312 -13.57 -3.97 37.99
N LYS A 313 -12.82 -3.48 38.98
CA LYS A 313 -11.38 -3.68 39.11
C LYS A 313 -10.69 -3.45 37.76
N ASN A 314 -9.94 -4.43 37.29
CA ASN A 314 -9.28 -4.41 35.99
C ASN A 314 -10.03 -5.24 34.91
N ALA A 315 -11.25 -5.71 35.18
CA ALA A 315 -12.01 -6.48 34.19
C ALA A 315 -12.32 -5.63 32.95
N GLY A 316 -12.06 -6.19 31.77
CA GLY A 316 -12.21 -5.48 30.50
C GLY A 316 -11.03 -4.59 30.11
N ASN A 317 -9.98 -4.47 30.94
CA ASN A 317 -8.73 -3.87 30.47
C ASN A 317 -8.12 -4.71 29.35
N TYR A 318 -7.71 -4.03 28.27
CA TYR A 318 -7.06 -4.65 27.13
C TYR A 318 -6.05 -3.73 26.46
N GLU A 319 -5.01 -4.33 25.86
CA GLU A 319 -3.97 -3.64 25.10
C GLU A 319 -3.43 -4.52 23.96
N PHE A 320 -3.18 -3.91 22.80
CA PHE A 320 -2.45 -4.53 21.71
C PHE A 320 -0.94 -4.37 21.90
N ASN A 321 -0.19 -5.39 21.54
CA ASN A 321 1.28 -5.40 21.61
C ASN A 321 1.86 -6.32 20.53
N TYR A 322 3.19 -6.43 20.50
CA TYR A 322 3.91 -7.33 19.60
C TYR A 322 4.83 -8.24 20.40
N VAL A 323 4.96 -9.50 19.97
CA VAL A 323 5.97 -10.42 20.53
C VAL A 323 7.35 -9.97 20.09
N LYS A 324 8.20 -9.55 21.04
CA LYS A 324 9.60 -9.20 20.79
C LYS A 324 10.48 -10.45 20.74
N SER A 325 10.26 -11.40 21.65
CA SER A 325 10.94 -12.68 21.67
C SER A 325 10.11 -13.74 22.38
N ARG A 326 10.34 -15.02 22.08
CA ARG A 326 9.69 -16.16 22.73
C ARG A 326 10.73 -17.20 23.12
N ALA A 327 10.72 -17.59 24.40
CA ALA A 327 11.56 -18.65 24.95
C ALA A 327 10.67 -19.65 25.71
N GLY A 328 10.26 -20.73 25.06
CA GLY A 328 9.32 -21.70 25.63
C GLY A 328 7.97 -21.04 25.92
N ASN A 329 7.61 -20.95 27.20
CA ASN A 329 6.36 -20.33 27.64
C ASN A 329 6.54 -18.89 28.15
N VAL A 330 7.70 -18.30 27.91
CA VAL A 330 7.98 -16.90 28.25
C VAL A 330 7.95 -16.06 26.98
N ILE A 331 7.10 -15.03 26.97
CA ILE A 331 6.89 -14.09 25.87
C ILE A 331 7.36 -12.72 26.32
N GLU A 332 8.38 -12.17 25.67
CA GLU A 332 8.79 -10.77 25.86
C GLU A 332 7.95 -9.88 24.93
N LEU A 333 7.35 -8.83 25.47
CA LEU A 333 6.58 -7.86 24.71
C LEU A 333 7.48 -6.73 24.17
N LYS A 334 7.10 -6.17 23.02
CA LYS A 334 7.84 -5.06 22.40
C LYS A 334 7.64 -3.75 23.13
N ASN A 335 6.40 -3.46 23.55
CA ASN A 335 6.04 -2.25 24.27
C ASN A 335 5.72 -2.59 25.73
N GLN A 336 5.99 -1.66 26.65
CA GLN A 336 5.56 -1.78 28.04
C GLN A 336 4.02 -1.68 28.12
N LEU A 337 3.41 -2.47 29.01
CA LEU A 337 1.97 -2.38 29.27
C LEU A 337 1.65 -1.09 30.04
N LEU A 338 0.61 -0.38 29.62
CA LEU A 338 0.16 0.86 30.25
C LEU A 338 -1.00 0.61 31.22
N ARG A 339 -1.74 -0.49 31.06
CA ARG A 339 -2.84 -0.86 31.96
C ARG A 339 -2.39 -1.89 32.99
N GLN A 340 -3.17 -1.96 34.07
CA GLN A 340 -2.99 -2.96 35.11
C GLN A 340 -3.86 -4.18 34.84
N TYR A 341 -3.34 -5.35 35.24
CA TYR A 341 -3.97 -6.65 35.05
C TYR A 341 -3.80 -7.49 36.32
N ASP A 342 -4.88 -8.10 36.79
CA ASP A 342 -4.90 -8.99 37.95
C ASP A 342 -4.49 -10.40 37.53
N ILE A 343 -3.19 -10.68 37.48
CA ILE A 343 -2.68 -11.98 37.03
C ILE A 343 -2.41 -12.90 38.23
N PRO A 344 -2.86 -14.18 38.22
CA PRO A 344 -3.72 -14.85 37.23
C PRO A 344 -5.23 -14.74 37.55
N VAL A 345 -5.60 -14.11 38.67
CA VAL A 345 -6.95 -14.15 39.25
C VAL A 345 -8.02 -13.56 38.35
N GLY A 346 -7.71 -12.46 37.65
CA GLY A 346 -8.55 -11.78 36.68
C GLY A 346 -8.79 -12.56 35.39
N ARG A 347 -8.23 -13.78 35.24
CA ARG A 347 -8.32 -14.58 34.00
C ARG A 347 -7.87 -13.77 32.79
N VAL A 348 -6.63 -13.32 32.87
CA VAL A 348 -5.97 -12.59 31.80
C VAL A 348 -5.52 -13.59 30.74
N GLN A 349 -5.80 -13.29 29.48
CA GLN A 349 -5.36 -14.10 28.34
C GLN A 349 -4.56 -13.26 27.36
N LEU A 350 -3.63 -13.93 26.69
CA LEU A 350 -2.92 -13.41 25.54
C LEU A 350 -3.50 -14.07 24.30
N VAL A 351 -4.00 -13.25 23.38
CA VAL A 351 -4.63 -13.67 22.14
C VAL A 351 -3.72 -13.29 20.99
N ARG A 352 -3.20 -14.27 20.25
CA ARG A 352 -2.51 -14.06 18.98
C ARG A 352 -3.53 -13.68 17.93
N VAL A 353 -3.36 -12.51 17.34
CA VAL A 353 -4.22 -11.98 16.28
C VAL A 353 -3.46 -12.10 14.96
N PRO A 354 -3.79 -13.09 14.11
CA PRO A 354 -3.09 -13.30 12.85
C PRO A 354 -3.32 -12.12 11.92
N TYR A 355 -2.30 -11.82 11.11
CA TYR A 355 -2.36 -10.80 10.08
C TYR A 355 -2.35 -11.44 8.70
N TYR A 356 -3.27 -11.02 7.84
CA TYR A 356 -3.39 -11.49 6.45
C TYR A 356 -3.24 -10.29 5.50
N ASN A 357 -2.45 -10.45 4.42
CA ASN A 357 -2.26 -9.41 3.40
C ASN A 357 -3.45 -9.28 2.44
N SER A 358 -4.12 -10.40 2.19
CA SER A 358 -5.30 -10.54 1.34
C SER A 358 -6.03 -11.78 1.83
N VAL A 359 -7.33 -11.69 2.01
CA VAL A 359 -8.12 -12.73 2.67
C VAL A 359 -9.43 -12.96 1.96
N THR A 360 -9.80 -14.23 1.80
CA THR A 360 -11.15 -14.62 1.39
C THR A 360 -11.82 -15.30 2.57
N ILE A 361 -12.90 -14.72 3.09
CA ILE A 361 -13.68 -15.35 4.16
C ILE A 361 -14.59 -16.38 3.51
N THR A 362 -14.28 -17.66 3.70
CA THR A 362 -15.03 -18.76 3.06
C THR A 362 -16.19 -19.26 3.91
N ASP A 363 -16.22 -18.90 5.20
CA ASP A 363 -17.31 -19.19 6.15
C ASP A 363 -17.21 -18.24 7.37
N THR A 364 -18.20 -18.31 8.26
CA THR A 364 -18.31 -17.54 9.50
C THR A 364 -17.03 -17.63 10.34
N LEU A 365 -16.52 -16.47 10.76
CA LEU A 365 -15.45 -16.37 11.74
C LEU A 365 -16.02 -16.41 13.16
N THR A 366 -15.40 -17.20 14.03
CA THR A 366 -15.84 -17.37 15.40
C THR A 366 -14.66 -17.27 16.36
N CYS A 367 -14.93 -16.82 17.59
CA CYS A 367 -13.93 -16.90 18.64
C CYS A 367 -13.91 -18.31 19.22
N LEU A 368 -12.81 -18.67 19.88
CA LEU A 368 -12.82 -19.84 20.76
C LEU A 368 -13.89 -19.60 21.83
N PRO A 369 -14.88 -20.49 22.03
CA PRO A 369 -15.89 -20.31 23.06
C PRO A 369 -15.23 -20.13 24.44
N TRP A 370 -15.78 -19.22 25.25
CA TRP A 370 -15.25 -18.98 26.59
C TRP A 370 -15.44 -20.20 27.49
N ASP A 371 -14.34 -20.76 27.99
CA ASP A 371 -14.34 -21.96 28.84
C ASP A 371 -14.21 -21.64 30.36
N GLY A 372 -14.18 -20.36 30.71
CA GLY A 372 -13.93 -19.89 32.08
C GLY A 372 -12.49 -19.49 32.35
N VAL A 373 -11.56 -19.80 31.43
CA VAL A 373 -10.12 -19.51 31.49
C VAL A 373 -9.65 -18.71 30.26
N LYS A 374 -10.05 -19.10 29.04
CA LYS A 374 -9.69 -18.45 27.76
C LYS A 374 -10.84 -18.49 26.75
N GLY A 375 -10.71 -17.72 25.67
CA GLY A 375 -11.72 -17.59 24.61
C GLY A 375 -12.60 -16.34 24.75
N GLY A 376 -13.70 -16.27 24.01
CA GLY A 376 -14.67 -15.17 24.06
C GLY A 376 -14.26 -13.88 23.36
N VAL A 377 -13.15 -13.87 22.61
CA VAL A 377 -12.62 -12.69 21.92
C VAL A 377 -12.40 -13.02 20.44
N LEU A 378 -13.20 -12.43 19.55
CA LEU A 378 -13.10 -12.64 18.11
C LEU A 378 -11.94 -11.86 17.49
#